data_AF-A0A915NT08-F1
#
_entry.id   AF-A0A915NT08-F1
#
_cell.length_a   1.000
_cell.length_b   1.000
_cell.length_c   1.000
_cell.angle_alpha   90.00
_cell.angle_beta   90.00
_cell.angle_gamma   90.00
#
_symmetry.space_group_name_H-M   'P 1'
#
loop_
_entity.id
_entity.type
_entity.pdbx_description
1 polymer ?
#
loop_
_entity_poly.entity_id
_entity_poly.type
_entity_poly.pdbx_seq_one_letter_code
_entity_poly.pdbx_strand_id
1 'polypeptide(L)'
;MEKQKFHICNTNGNDDSGDGSELKPLKSLFRAMQLAGTSEGFFLVSAIKEGEAKQWDKPSKSALKKASGRFDEERRKREKKLAAVEKEASQIADDKKRLEDAKKIQIKLDSSLPAPSKVKIRDCSTMCGQRVQIFGFVHRCRQQRKDLIFVVLRDGTGFLQCVLSGLLCQTYEALTMTTESSICIYGTINKLPEGKTAPGGVELIADFWTLIHGAPPGGIDNVLNVEANPDVKLDNRHLCIRGENCSAILRIRAAVTRAIREHFHSRKYVEVCPPSLVQTQVEGGSTLFSLDFFGEPAYLTQSSQLYLETCISSLGDCYCIAQSYRAEKSRTRRHLAEYSHVEAECPFITFEELMNKIEDLVSDVVERVFSDPEISELILQRWETSKVCQ
;
A
#
# COMPACT_ATOMS: atom_id res chain seq x y z
N MET A 1 -50.30 39.03 -10.62
CA MET A 1 -49.24 39.06 -9.59
C MET A 1 -48.20 40.06 -10.03
N GLU A 2 -48.06 41.17 -9.32
CA GLU A 2 -46.97 42.13 -9.57
C GLU A 2 -45.64 41.39 -9.45
N LYS A 3 -44.83 41.41 -10.50
CA LYS A 3 -43.49 40.81 -10.44
C LYS A 3 -42.68 41.61 -9.42
N GLN A 4 -42.22 40.93 -8.37
CA GLN A 4 -41.43 41.51 -7.28
C GLN A 4 -40.22 42.28 -7.83
N LYS A 5 -40.10 43.55 -7.44
CA LYS A 5 -38.97 44.41 -7.81
C LYS A 5 -37.89 44.28 -6.74
N PHE A 6 -36.64 44.13 -7.18
CA PHE A 6 -35.48 44.11 -6.29
C PHE A 6 -34.66 45.38 -6.51
N HIS A 7 -34.42 46.10 -5.42
CA HIS A 7 -33.67 47.35 -5.39
C HIS A 7 -32.24 47.10 -4.95
N ILE A 8 -31.28 47.59 -5.73
CA ILE A 8 -29.83 47.39 -5.54
C ILE A 8 -29.13 48.74 -5.36
N CYS A 9 -28.42 48.91 -4.26
CA CYS A 9 -27.68 50.13 -3.95
C CYS A 9 -26.25 49.80 -3.53
N ASN A 10 -25.27 50.17 -4.35
CA ASN A 10 -23.86 49.88 -4.07
C ASN A 10 -23.34 50.62 -2.82
N THR A 11 -23.94 51.75 -2.43
CA THR A 11 -23.51 52.58 -1.31
C THR A 11 -24.16 52.20 0.02
N ASN A 12 -25.47 51.99 0.05
CA ASN A 12 -26.24 51.75 1.29
C ASN A 12 -26.89 50.35 1.34
N GLY A 13 -26.70 49.52 0.32
CA GLY A 13 -27.27 48.17 0.29
C GLY A 13 -26.44 47.15 1.07
N ASN A 14 -27.10 46.08 1.50
CA ASN A 14 -26.47 44.98 2.23
C ASN A 14 -26.96 43.63 1.68
N ASP A 15 -26.04 42.75 1.27
CA ASP A 15 -26.39 41.43 0.70
C ASP A 15 -26.73 40.37 1.76
N ASP A 16 -26.34 40.60 3.02
CA ASP A 16 -26.58 39.68 4.13
C ASP A 16 -27.91 39.97 4.83
N SER A 17 -28.25 41.26 5.02
CA SER A 17 -29.43 41.70 5.77
C SER A 17 -30.49 42.44 4.95
N GLY A 18 -30.20 42.76 3.68
CA GLY A 18 -31.16 43.38 2.76
C GLY A 18 -32.18 42.37 2.26
N ASP A 19 -33.44 42.79 2.13
CA ASP A 19 -34.53 41.98 1.59
C ASP A 19 -34.86 42.33 0.13
N GLY A 20 -34.22 43.36 -0.42
CA GLY A 20 -34.42 43.81 -1.81
C GLY A 20 -35.55 44.82 -1.96
N SER A 21 -36.20 45.24 -0.88
CA SER A 21 -37.12 46.39 -0.88
C SER A 21 -36.37 47.72 -1.03
N GLU A 22 -37.10 48.80 -1.31
CA GLU A 22 -36.53 50.16 -1.34
C GLU A 22 -35.92 50.59 0.01
N LEU A 23 -36.51 50.14 1.12
CA LEU A 23 -36.08 50.48 2.49
C LEU A 23 -34.84 49.68 2.91
N LYS A 24 -34.67 48.45 2.41
CA LYS A 24 -33.53 47.57 2.68
C LYS A 24 -32.96 46.99 1.38
N PRO A 25 -32.34 47.83 0.53
CA PRO A 25 -31.84 47.41 -0.76
C PRO A 25 -30.67 46.43 -0.62
N LEU A 26 -30.50 45.59 -1.63
CA LEU A 26 -29.36 44.69 -1.74
C LEU A 26 -28.14 45.45 -2.22
N LYS A 27 -26.94 44.93 -1.92
CA LYS A 27 -25.69 45.56 -2.37
C LYS A 27 -25.33 45.14 -3.80
N SER A 28 -25.67 43.91 -4.21
CA SER A 28 -25.32 43.38 -5.52
C SER A 28 -26.51 42.84 -6.32
N LEU A 29 -26.43 43.01 -7.64
CA LEU A 29 -27.37 42.46 -8.60
C LEU A 29 -27.41 40.93 -8.57
N PHE A 30 -26.27 40.32 -8.27
CA PHE A 30 -26.12 38.88 -8.14
C PHE A 30 -26.95 38.32 -6.97
N ARG A 31 -26.90 38.98 -5.80
CA ARG A 31 -27.72 38.59 -4.64
C ARG A 31 -29.22 38.75 -4.91
N ALA A 32 -29.60 39.78 -5.65
CA ALA A 32 -30.99 39.96 -6.08
C ALA A 32 -31.46 38.81 -6.98
N MET A 33 -30.62 38.33 -7.90
CA MET A 33 -30.94 37.16 -8.73
C MET A 33 -31.06 35.87 -7.90
N GLN A 34 -30.22 35.69 -6.87
CA GLN A 34 -30.34 34.57 -5.93
C GLN A 34 -31.66 34.56 -5.18
N LEU A 35 -32.11 35.71 -4.67
CA LEU A 35 -33.40 35.84 -3.96
C LEU A 35 -34.59 35.70 -4.90
N ALA A 36 -34.50 36.23 -6.12
CA ALA A 36 -35.53 36.08 -7.14
C ALA A 36 -35.62 34.65 -7.72
N GLY A 37 -34.55 33.84 -7.57
CA GLY A 37 -34.46 32.52 -8.18
C GLY A 37 -34.32 32.54 -9.72
N THR A 38 -34.11 33.71 -10.33
CA THR A 38 -34.02 33.89 -11.77
C THR A 38 -33.10 35.06 -12.15
N SER A 39 -32.48 34.97 -13.32
CA SER A 39 -31.71 36.06 -13.95
C SER A 39 -32.60 37.03 -14.76
N GLU A 40 -33.88 36.72 -14.94
CA GLU A 40 -34.86 37.48 -15.73
C GLU A 40 -35.90 38.25 -14.88
N GLY A 41 -35.46 38.76 -13.72
CA GLY A 41 -36.27 39.54 -12.78
C GLY A 41 -36.32 41.04 -13.06
N PHE A 42 -37.16 41.77 -12.31
CA PHE A 42 -37.16 43.24 -12.31
C PHE A 42 -36.17 43.77 -11.29
N PHE A 43 -34.97 44.06 -11.74
CA PHE A 43 -33.89 44.62 -10.93
C PHE A 43 -33.73 46.12 -11.20
N LEU A 44 -33.61 46.91 -10.14
CA LEU A 44 -33.44 48.36 -10.19
C LEU A 44 -32.19 48.76 -9.41
N VAL A 45 -31.30 49.55 -10.00
CA VAL A 45 -30.07 50.03 -9.36
C VAL A 45 -30.22 51.51 -9.06
N SER A 46 -29.76 51.94 -7.88
CA SER A 46 -29.77 53.36 -7.52
C SER A 46 -28.80 54.16 -8.39
N ALA A 47 -29.29 55.19 -9.08
CA ALA A 47 -28.51 56.20 -9.78
C ALA A 47 -28.54 57.51 -8.98
N ILE A 48 -27.38 58.14 -8.80
CA ILE A 48 -27.27 59.50 -8.27
C ILE A 48 -26.83 60.37 -9.44
N LYS A 49 -27.70 61.26 -9.89
CA LYS A 49 -27.37 62.33 -10.85
C LYS A 49 -27.00 63.57 -10.04
N GLU A 50 -25.97 64.30 -10.47
CA GLU A 50 -25.45 65.45 -9.73
C GLU A 50 -26.58 66.43 -9.34
N GLY A 51 -26.86 66.52 -8.04
CA GLY A 51 -27.81 67.48 -7.47
C GLY A 51 -29.27 67.02 -7.26
N GLU A 52 -29.66 65.80 -7.63
CA GLU A 52 -31.07 65.34 -7.51
C GLU A 52 -31.29 64.11 -6.62
N ALA A 53 -32.54 63.91 -6.20
CA ALA A 53 -32.99 62.78 -5.37
C ALA A 53 -32.69 61.41 -6.03
N LYS A 54 -32.45 60.40 -5.18
CA LYS A 54 -32.05 59.04 -5.59
C LYS A 54 -33.07 58.43 -6.55
N GLN A 55 -32.67 58.17 -7.81
CA GLN A 55 -33.52 57.56 -8.84
C GLN A 55 -33.21 56.07 -8.99
N TRP A 56 -34.22 55.25 -9.28
CA TRP A 56 -34.07 53.81 -9.50
C TRP A 56 -34.15 53.50 -10.99
N ASP A 57 -33.02 53.12 -11.58
CA ASP A 57 -32.88 52.85 -13.01
C ASP A 57 -32.64 51.36 -13.31
N LYS A 58 -32.87 50.95 -14.56
CA LYS A 58 -32.51 49.60 -15.00
C LYS A 58 -30.97 49.44 -14.98
N PRO A 59 -30.43 48.32 -14.47
CA PRO A 59 -29.00 48.05 -14.53
C PRO A 59 -28.50 48.06 -15.98
N SER A 60 -27.23 48.44 -16.17
CA SER A 60 -26.62 48.45 -17.50
C SER A 60 -26.58 47.04 -18.12
N LYS A 61 -26.63 46.96 -19.45
CA LYS A 61 -26.58 45.67 -20.17
C LYS A 61 -25.35 44.83 -19.79
N SER A 62 -24.21 45.48 -19.54
CA SER A 62 -22.96 44.82 -19.12
C SER A 62 -23.06 44.25 -17.69
N ALA A 63 -23.61 45.03 -16.75
CA ALA A 63 -23.79 44.59 -15.37
C ALA A 63 -24.77 43.41 -15.26
N LEU A 64 -25.89 43.46 -16.01
CA LEU A 64 -26.83 42.36 -16.13
C LEU A 64 -26.15 41.10 -16.68
N LYS A 65 -25.45 41.19 -17.82
CA LYS A 65 -24.77 40.04 -18.44
C LYS A 65 -23.76 39.39 -17.47
N LYS A 66 -22.99 40.18 -16.74
CA LYS A 66 -22.00 39.69 -15.77
C LYS A 66 -22.65 39.00 -14.56
N ALA A 67 -23.71 39.59 -14.00
CA ALA A 67 -24.43 39.01 -12.87
C ALA A 67 -25.21 37.74 -13.26
N SER A 68 -25.90 37.75 -14.42
CA SER A 68 -26.60 36.59 -14.97
C SER A 68 -25.63 35.44 -15.25
N GLY A 69 -24.48 35.72 -15.86
CA GLY A 69 -23.45 34.69 -16.11
C GLY A 69 -22.95 34.03 -14.82
N ARG A 70 -22.72 34.82 -13.76
CA ARG A 70 -22.34 34.30 -12.44
C ARG A 70 -23.47 33.49 -11.78
N PHE A 71 -24.72 33.95 -11.92
CA PHE A 71 -25.90 33.26 -11.39
C PHE A 71 -26.10 31.91 -12.08
N ASP A 72 -26.03 31.87 -13.40
CA ASP A 72 -26.15 30.64 -14.17
C ASP A 72 -24.99 29.67 -13.88
N GLU A 73 -23.78 30.17 -13.66
CA GLU A 73 -22.63 29.35 -13.25
C GLU A 73 -22.84 28.72 -11.86
N GLU A 74 -23.25 29.49 -10.86
CA GLU A 74 -23.55 28.95 -9.52
C GLU A 74 -24.76 28.00 -9.55
N ARG A 75 -25.78 28.30 -10.35
CA ARG A 75 -26.93 27.42 -10.53
C ARG A 75 -26.51 26.08 -11.12
N ARG A 76 -25.71 26.07 -12.19
CA ARG A 76 -25.14 24.85 -12.78
C ARG A 76 -24.26 24.08 -11.80
N LYS A 77 -23.42 24.77 -11.00
CA LYS A 77 -22.61 24.12 -9.95
C LYS A 77 -23.49 23.46 -8.89
N ARG A 78 -24.57 24.12 -8.46
CA ARG A 78 -25.53 23.60 -7.49
C ARG A 78 -26.33 22.43 -8.04
N GLU A 79 -26.86 22.53 -9.26
CA GLU A 79 -27.55 21.45 -9.97
C GLU A 79 -26.64 20.22 -10.13
N LYS A 80 -25.37 20.42 -10.53
CA LYS A 80 -24.39 19.33 -10.63
C LYS A 80 -24.10 18.68 -9.28
N LYS A 81 -24.02 19.45 -8.19
CA LYS A 81 -23.84 18.93 -6.83
C LYS A 81 -25.05 18.14 -6.34
N LEU A 82 -26.27 18.64 -6.57
CA LEU A 82 -27.52 17.94 -6.26
C LEU A 82 -27.62 16.63 -7.03
N ALA A 83 -27.37 16.65 -8.34
CA ALA A 83 -27.39 15.45 -9.17
C ALA A 83 -26.33 14.41 -8.73
N ALA A 84 -25.16 14.86 -8.25
CA ALA A 84 -24.15 13.97 -7.69
C ALA A 84 -24.62 13.31 -6.37
N VAL A 85 -25.26 14.08 -5.48
CA VAL A 85 -25.82 13.58 -4.22
C VAL A 85 -26.98 12.61 -4.46
N GLU A 86 -27.89 12.93 -5.39
CA GLU A 86 -28.99 12.04 -5.77
C GLU A 86 -28.48 10.73 -6.38
N LYS A 87 -27.47 10.82 -7.26
CA LYS A 87 -26.81 9.65 -7.84
C LYS A 87 -26.12 8.79 -6.77
N GLU A 88 -25.42 9.41 -5.83
CA GLU A 88 -24.78 8.72 -4.70
C GLU A 88 -25.81 8.05 -3.79
N ALA A 89 -26.91 8.73 -3.46
CA ALA A 89 -28.00 8.17 -2.66
C ALA A 89 -28.69 6.98 -3.37
N SER A 90 -28.93 7.08 -4.67
CA SER A 90 -29.47 5.98 -5.48
C SER A 90 -28.51 4.79 -5.50
N GLN A 91 -27.20 5.04 -5.68
CA GLN A 91 -26.18 4.00 -5.68
C GLN A 91 -26.12 3.25 -4.34
N ILE A 92 -26.16 3.98 -3.22
CA ILE A 92 -26.19 3.40 -1.87
C ILE A 92 -27.43 2.53 -1.67
N ALA A 93 -28.60 2.98 -2.14
CA ALA A 93 -29.83 2.22 -2.03
C ALA A 93 -29.78 0.92 -2.86
N ASP A 94 -29.28 0.99 -4.09
CA ASP A 94 -29.10 -0.17 -4.97
C ASP A 94 -28.08 -1.16 -4.40
N ASP A 95 -26.96 -0.68 -3.86
CA ASP A 95 -25.94 -1.51 -3.24
C ASP A 95 -26.46 -2.19 -1.97
N LYS A 96 -27.23 -1.48 -1.14
CA LYS A 96 -27.89 -2.06 0.04
C LYS A 96 -28.85 -3.17 -0.34
N LYS A 97 -29.69 -2.94 -1.36
CA LYS A 97 -30.61 -3.97 -1.87
C LYS A 97 -29.85 -5.19 -2.40
N ARG A 98 -28.79 -4.97 -3.16
CA ARG A 98 -27.92 -6.03 -3.68
C ARG A 98 -27.30 -6.87 -2.56
N LEU A 99 -26.84 -6.23 -1.47
CA LEU A 99 -26.30 -6.94 -0.31
C LEU A 99 -27.35 -7.78 0.42
N GLU A 100 -28.58 -7.28 0.56
CA GLU A 100 -29.67 -8.06 1.17
C GLU A 100 -30.05 -9.28 0.31
N ASP A 101 -30.08 -9.14 -1.02
CA ASP A 101 -30.32 -10.28 -1.91
C ASP A 101 -29.16 -11.28 -1.88
N ALA A 102 -27.92 -10.82 -1.75
CA ALA A 102 -26.73 -11.66 -1.65
C ALA A 102 -26.69 -12.53 -0.38
N LYS A 103 -27.31 -12.09 0.72
CA LYS A 103 -27.44 -12.91 1.96
C LYS A 103 -28.28 -14.17 1.76
N LYS A 104 -29.14 -14.19 0.76
CA LYS A 104 -30.00 -15.35 0.44
C LYS A 104 -29.25 -16.42 -0.36
N ILE A 105 -28.11 -16.07 -0.95
CA ILE A 105 -27.31 -16.96 -1.78
C ILE A 105 -26.37 -17.75 -0.87
N GLN A 106 -26.54 -19.07 -0.85
CA GLN A 106 -25.64 -19.99 -0.16
C GLN A 106 -24.93 -20.88 -1.18
N ILE A 107 -23.61 -20.98 -1.03
CA ILE A 107 -22.78 -21.91 -1.78
C ILE A 107 -22.45 -23.10 -0.88
N LYS A 108 -22.35 -24.30 -1.46
CA LYS A 108 -22.02 -25.52 -0.73
C LYS A 108 -20.95 -26.26 -1.49
N LEU A 109 -20.11 -27.00 -0.76
CA LEU A 109 -19.15 -27.90 -1.36
C LEU A 109 -19.91 -29.00 -2.12
N ASP A 110 -19.63 -29.15 -3.41
CA ASP A 110 -20.20 -30.23 -4.21
C ASP A 110 -19.48 -31.55 -3.89
N SER A 111 -20.20 -32.50 -3.29
CA SER A 111 -19.68 -33.82 -2.93
C SER A 111 -19.51 -34.77 -4.12
N SER A 112 -20.04 -34.42 -5.30
CA SER A 112 -19.87 -35.21 -6.52
C SER A 112 -18.52 -34.97 -7.22
N LEU A 113 -17.86 -33.84 -6.90
CA LEU A 113 -16.54 -33.51 -7.44
C LEU A 113 -15.44 -34.36 -6.78
N PRO A 114 -14.30 -34.58 -7.47
CA PRO A 114 -13.14 -35.26 -6.91
C PRO A 114 -12.70 -34.65 -5.57
N ALA A 115 -12.20 -35.47 -4.65
CA ALA A 115 -11.67 -34.97 -3.38
C ALA A 115 -10.50 -33.99 -3.65
N PRO A 116 -10.51 -32.80 -3.05
CA PRO A 116 -9.47 -31.81 -3.31
C PRO A 116 -8.17 -32.18 -2.59
N SER A 117 -7.03 -31.95 -3.25
CA SER A 117 -5.71 -32.05 -2.60
C SER A 117 -5.33 -30.71 -1.97
N LYS A 118 -5.00 -30.71 -0.67
CA LYS A 118 -4.52 -29.51 0.01
C LYS A 118 -3.08 -29.20 -0.38
N VAL A 119 -2.84 -28.03 -0.97
CA VAL A 119 -1.52 -27.65 -1.52
C VAL A 119 -1.13 -26.21 -1.16
N LYS A 120 0.16 -25.89 -1.35
CA LYS A 120 0.67 -24.51 -1.34
C LYS A 120 0.67 -23.94 -2.75
N ILE A 121 0.67 -22.61 -2.86
CA ILE A 121 0.66 -21.94 -4.17
C ILE A 121 1.86 -22.36 -5.03
N ARG A 122 3.06 -22.47 -4.45
CA ARG A 122 4.27 -22.90 -5.18
C ARG A 122 4.15 -24.22 -5.93
N ASP A 123 3.28 -25.12 -5.46
CA ASP A 123 3.14 -26.47 -6.03
C ASP A 123 2.06 -26.52 -7.13
N CYS A 124 1.28 -25.44 -7.33
CA CYS A 124 0.12 -25.43 -8.21
C CYS A 124 0.45 -25.67 -9.68
N SER A 125 1.61 -25.22 -10.17
CA SER A 125 2.04 -25.44 -11.56
C SER A 125 2.12 -26.93 -11.93
N THR A 126 2.42 -27.79 -10.95
CA THR A 126 2.49 -29.25 -11.11
C THR A 126 1.13 -29.96 -10.97
N MET A 127 0.09 -29.23 -10.57
CA MET A 127 -1.24 -29.77 -10.26
C MET A 127 -2.28 -29.46 -11.35
N CYS A 128 -1.84 -29.13 -12.57
CA CYS A 128 -2.74 -28.78 -13.67
C CYS A 128 -3.74 -29.92 -13.97
N GLY A 129 -5.02 -29.56 -14.12
CA GLY A 129 -6.15 -30.48 -14.29
C GLY A 129 -6.67 -31.11 -13.00
N GLN A 130 -6.04 -30.86 -11.85
CA GLN A 130 -6.44 -31.43 -10.56
C GLN A 130 -7.22 -30.42 -9.73
N ARG A 131 -8.15 -30.95 -8.93
CA ARG A 131 -8.90 -30.17 -7.94
C ARG A 131 -8.11 -30.03 -6.66
N VAL A 132 -7.95 -28.81 -6.19
CA VAL A 132 -7.11 -28.46 -5.03
C VAL A 132 -7.86 -27.65 -4.00
N GLN A 133 -7.33 -27.62 -2.78
CA GLN A 133 -7.74 -26.75 -1.68
C GLN A 133 -6.55 -25.87 -1.29
N ILE A 134 -6.75 -24.56 -1.28
CA ILE A 134 -5.70 -23.58 -0.98
C ILE A 134 -6.19 -22.58 0.06
N PHE A 135 -5.33 -22.31 1.04
CA PHE A 135 -5.52 -21.28 2.05
C PHE A 135 -4.62 -20.09 1.72
N GLY A 136 -5.16 -18.87 1.79
CA GLY A 136 -4.34 -17.69 1.54
C GLY A 136 -5.02 -16.38 1.88
N PHE A 137 -4.30 -15.29 1.63
CA PHE A 137 -4.76 -13.92 1.77
C PHE A 137 -5.06 -13.32 0.41
N VAL A 138 -6.17 -12.58 0.31
CA VAL A 138 -6.58 -11.84 -0.89
C VAL A 138 -5.59 -10.69 -1.11
N HIS A 139 -4.61 -10.86 -2.00
CA HIS A 139 -3.63 -9.82 -2.28
C HIS A 139 -4.21 -8.72 -3.17
N ARG A 140 -4.94 -9.12 -4.21
CA ARG A 140 -5.71 -8.21 -5.07
C ARG A 140 -7.08 -8.81 -5.32
N CYS A 141 -8.10 -7.96 -5.40
CA CYS A 141 -9.46 -8.35 -5.74
C CYS A 141 -10.00 -7.39 -6.79
N ARG A 142 -10.51 -7.93 -7.90
CA ARG A 142 -11.15 -7.15 -8.95
C ARG A 142 -12.45 -7.79 -9.36
N GLN A 143 -13.55 -7.09 -9.11
CA GLN A 143 -14.86 -7.45 -9.64
C GLN A 143 -14.99 -6.94 -11.08
N GLN A 144 -15.37 -7.82 -12.01
CA GLN A 144 -15.65 -7.49 -13.39
C GLN A 144 -17.11 -7.82 -13.69
N ARG A 145 -17.93 -6.79 -13.87
CA ARG A 145 -19.40 -6.92 -13.98
C ARG A 145 -19.99 -7.63 -12.74
N LYS A 146 -21.20 -8.17 -12.84
CA LYS A 146 -21.88 -8.82 -11.70
C LYS A 146 -21.51 -10.29 -11.52
N ASP A 147 -20.91 -10.92 -12.53
CA ASP A 147 -20.81 -12.39 -12.64
C ASP A 147 -19.38 -12.93 -12.58
N LEU A 148 -18.39 -12.07 -12.30
CA LEU A 148 -16.99 -12.47 -12.26
C LEU A 148 -16.19 -11.66 -11.23
N ILE A 149 -15.44 -12.36 -10.37
CA ILE A 149 -14.45 -11.78 -9.48
C ILE A 149 -13.12 -12.49 -9.71
N PHE A 150 -12.07 -11.70 -9.92
CA PHE A 150 -10.69 -12.17 -9.96
C PHE A 150 -10.02 -11.88 -8.63
N VAL A 151 -9.46 -12.92 -8.02
CA VAL A 151 -8.67 -12.82 -6.79
C VAL A 151 -7.24 -13.21 -7.12
N VAL A 152 -6.28 -12.36 -6.77
CA VAL A 152 -4.89 -12.79 -6.66
C VAL A 152 -4.67 -13.22 -5.22
N LEU A 153 -4.48 -14.52 -5.01
CA LEU A 153 -4.26 -15.12 -3.71
C LEU A 153 -2.77 -15.15 -3.39
N ARG A 154 -2.40 -14.91 -2.13
CA ARG A 154 -1.02 -14.96 -1.60
C ARG A 154 -0.98 -15.81 -0.34
N ASP A 155 -0.06 -16.78 -0.27
CA ASP A 155 0.10 -17.66 0.91
C ASP A 155 1.53 -17.64 1.49
N GLY A 156 2.41 -16.80 0.95
CA GLY A 156 3.82 -16.76 1.30
C GLY A 156 4.69 -17.77 0.55
N THR A 157 4.15 -18.53 -0.40
CA THR A 157 4.92 -19.38 -1.32
C THR A 157 4.78 -18.94 -2.78
N GLY A 158 3.82 -18.07 -3.07
CA GLY A 158 3.68 -17.43 -4.37
C GLY A 158 2.41 -16.61 -4.45
N PHE A 159 2.03 -16.28 -5.69
CA PHE A 159 0.75 -15.67 -6.03
C PHE A 159 0.00 -16.59 -6.99
N LEU A 160 -1.32 -16.64 -6.87
CA LEU A 160 -2.18 -17.44 -7.74
C LEU A 160 -3.41 -16.65 -8.15
N GLN A 161 -3.67 -16.55 -9.46
CA GLN A 161 -4.94 -16.02 -9.95
C GLN A 161 -6.05 -17.05 -9.71
N CYS A 162 -7.12 -16.62 -9.06
CA CYS A 162 -8.32 -17.40 -8.80
C CYS A 162 -9.53 -16.70 -9.42
N VAL A 163 -10.40 -17.45 -10.07
CA VAL A 163 -11.57 -16.95 -10.78
C VAL A 163 -12.84 -17.45 -10.09
N LEU A 164 -13.64 -16.52 -9.56
CA LEU A 164 -14.95 -16.79 -8.97
C LEU A 164 -16.01 -16.33 -9.96
N SER A 165 -16.90 -17.23 -10.37
CA SER A 165 -17.97 -16.93 -11.35
C SER A 165 -19.32 -17.46 -10.89
N GLY A 166 -20.40 -16.99 -11.53
CA GLY A 166 -21.77 -17.42 -11.22
C GLY A 166 -22.16 -17.11 -9.77
N LEU A 167 -22.72 -18.10 -9.05
CA LEU A 167 -23.15 -17.91 -7.66
C LEU A 167 -21.97 -17.60 -6.71
N LEU A 168 -20.75 -18.06 -7.02
CA LEU A 168 -19.57 -17.89 -6.16
C LEU A 168 -19.17 -16.42 -5.98
N CYS A 169 -19.50 -15.56 -6.94
CA CYS A 169 -19.21 -14.12 -6.89
C CYS A 169 -20.42 -13.25 -6.50
N GLN A 170 -21.54 -13.87 -6.15
CA GLN A 170 -22.80 -13.20 -5.82
C GLN A 170 -23.19 -13.34 -4.35
N THR A 171 -22.50 -14.18 -3.56
CA THR A 171 -22.73 -14.31 -2.12
C THR A 171 -22.44 -13.01 -1.38
N TYR A 172 -23.02 -12.84 -0.19
CA TYR A 172 -22.73 -11.69 0.68
C TYR A 172 -21.22 -11.55 0.92
N GLU A 173 -20.55 -12.65 1.26
CA GLU A 173 -19.09 -12.70 1.48
C GLU A 173 -18.31 -12.25 0.23
N ALA A 174 -18.72 -12.66 -0.97
CA ALA A 174 -18.06 -12.25 -2.21
C ALA A 174 -18.14 -10.74 -2.45
N LEU A 175 -19.29 -10.13 -2.15
CA LEU A 175 -19.54 -8.70 -2.35
C LEU A 175 -18.88 -7.83 -1.27
N THR A 176 -18.65 -8.36 -0.07
CA THR A 176 -17.99 -7.65 1.02
C THR A 176 -16.51 -8.01 1.17
N MET A 177 -15.98 -8.91 0.35
CA MET A 177 -14.57 -9.34 0.41
C MET A 177 -13.63 -8.19 0.10
N THR A 178 -12.67 -7.97 0.99
CA THR A 178 -11.65 -6.92 0.88
C THR A 178 -10.26 -7.53 0.68
N THR A 179 -9.31 -6.74 0.20
CA THR A 179 -7.89 -7.12 0.20
C THR A 179 -7.42 -7.37 1.63
N GLU A 180 -6.46 -8.29 1.78
CA GLU A 180 -5.98 -8.88 3.04
C GLU A 180 -6.96 -9.78 3.80
N SER A 181 -8.19 -9.98 3.30
CA SER A 181 -9.07 -11.04 3.82
C SER A 181 -8.40 -12.41 3.67
N SER A 182 -8.62 -13.30 4.64
CA SER A 182 -8.16 -14.69 4.58
C SER A 182 -9.29 -15.59 4.10
N ILE A 183 -8.98 -16.44 3.11
CA ILE A 183 -9.97 -17.33 2.48
C ILE A 183 -9.41 -18.75 2.34
N CYS A 184 -10.33 -19.71 2.26
CA CYS A 184 -10.07 -21.06 1.76
C CYS A 184 -10.79 -21.19 0.42
N ILE A 185 -10.07 -21.59 -0.63
CA ILE A 185 -10.63 -21.73 -1.97
C ILE A 185 -10.40 -23.14 -2.50
N TYR A 186 -11.41 -23.64 -3.20
CA TYR A 186 -11.42 -24.94 -3.86
C TYR A 186 -11.68 -24.71 -5.34
N GLY A 187 -10.96 -25.44 -6.16
CA GLY A 187 -11.07 -25.28 -7.60
C GLY A 187 -10.13 -26.19 -8.36
N THR A 188 -10.26 -26.17 -9.67
CA THR A 188 -9.35 -26.90 -10.58
C THR A 188 -8.27 -25.96 -11.08
N ILE A 189 -7.01 -26.41 -11.03
CA ILE A 189 -5.90 -25.67 -11.63
C ILE A 189 -5.91 -25.88 -13.13
N ASN A 190 -5.90 -24.79 -13.89
CA ASN A 190 -5.90 -24.80 -15.34
C ASN A 190 -4.69 -24.02 -15.89
N LYS A 191 -4.26 -24.39 -17.10
CA LYS A 191 -3.35 -23.55 -17.89
C LYS A 191 -4.05 -22.26 -18.26
N LEU A 192 -3.28 -21.18 -18.39
CA LEU A 192 -3.81 -19.92 -18.86
C LEU A 192 -4.27 -20.01 -20.33
N PRO A 193 -5.32 -19.26 -20.71
CA PRO A 193 -5.67 -19.09 -22.11
C PRO A 193 -4.53 -18.46 -22.91
N GLU A 194 -4.48 -18.73 -24.22
CA GLU A 194 -3.47 -18.17 -25.12
C GLU A 194 -3.41 -16.63 -25.04
N GLY A 195 -2.19 -16.09 -24.96
CA GLY A 195 -1.94 -14.65 -24.87
C GLY A 195 -2.26 -14.02 -23.50
N LYS A 196 -2.60 -14.81 -22.48
CA LYS A 196 -2.79 -14.32 -21.10
C LYS A 196 -1.59 -14.65 -20.22
N THR A 197 -1.32 -13.75 -19.27
CA THR A 197 -0.27 -13.90 -18.27
C THR A 197 -0.87 -13.82 -16.87
N ALA A 198 -0.45 -14.73 -15.99
CA ALA A 198 -0.76 -14.72 -14.57
C ALA A 198 0.42 -15.31 -13.80
N PRO A 199 0.57 -14.98 -12.51
CA PRO A 199 1.62 -15.55 -11.67
C PRO A 199 1.61 -17.08 -11.72
N GLY A 200 2.77 -17.70 -11.91
CA GLY A 200 2.93 -19.15 -11.98
C GLY A 200 2.44 -19.81 -13.28
N GLY A 201 1.94 -19.05 -14.26
CA GLY A 201 1.53 -19.59 -15.57
C GLY A 201 0.25 -20.42 -15.55
N VAL A 202 -0.47 -20.43 -14.42
CA VAL A 202 -1.71 -21.19 -14.20
C VAL A 202 -2.74 -20.33 -13.49
N GLU A 203 -4.00 -20.74 -13.54
CA GLU A 203 -5.08 -20.14 -12.77
C GLU A 203 -5.96 -21.20 -12.10
N LEU A 204 -6.59 -20.83 -10.99
CA LEU A 204 -7.58 -21.65 -10.31
C LEU A 204 -8.97 -21.20 -10.73
N ILE A 205 -9.77 -22.11 -11.31
CA ILE A 205 -11.20 -21.88 -11.52
C ILE A 205 -11.95 -22.43 -10.32
N ALA A 206 -12.57 -21.54 -9.56
CA ALA A 206 -13.17 -21.89 -8.27
C ALA A 206 -14.48 -22.66 -8.47
N ASP A 207 -14.66 -23.71 -7.68
CA ASP A 207 -15.94 -24.43 -7.55
C ASP A 207 -16.60 -24.16 -6.18
N PHE A 208 -15.81 -23.80 -5.16
CA PHE A 208 -16.29 -23.44 -3.84
C PHE A 208 -15.23 -22.60 -3.10
N TRP A 209 -15.65 -21.75 -2.18
CA TRP A 209 -14.73 -21.02 -1.30
C TRP A 209 -15.44 -20.59 -0.01
N THR A 210 -14.66 -20.24 1.00
CA THR A 210 -15.17 -19.71 2.27
C THR A 210 -14.32 -18.54 2.73
N LEU A 211 -14.95 -17.49 3.23
CA LEU A 211 -14.28 -16.45 4.00
C LEU A 211 -13.88 -17.01 5.38
N ILE A 212 -12.59 -17.00 5.70
CA ILE A 212 -12.09 -17.39 7.04
C ILE A 212 -12.18 -16.18 7.97
N HIS A 213 -11.64 -15.05 7.51
CA HIS A 213 -11.69 -13.78 8.24
C HIS A 213 -11.62 -12.60 7.27
N GLY A 214 -12.55 -11.66 7.41
CA GLY A 214 -12.57 -10.42 6.62
C GLY A 214 -11.52 -9.41 7.10
N ALA A 215 -11.05 -8.56 6.20
CA ALA A 215 -10.18 -7.44 6.53
C ALA A 215 -10.92 -6.09 6.43
N PRO A 216 -10.42 -5.02 7.07
CA PRO A 216 -11.02 -3.69 6.94
C PRO A 216 -11.14 -3.22 5.47
N PRO A 217 -12.17 -2.42 5.13
CA PRO A 217 -12.28 -1.82 3.80
C PRO A 217 -11.00 -1.09 3.38
N GLY A 218 -10.62 -1.24 2.11
CA GLY A 218 -9.40 -0.67 1.51
C GLY A 218 -8.06 -1.28 1.97
N GLY A 219 -8.09 -2.29 2.85
CA GLY A 219 -6.92 -3.10 3.19
C GLY A 219 -5.72 -2.27 3.67
N ILE A 220 -4.52 -2.63 3.20
CA ILE A 220 -3.27 -1.93 3.57
C ILE A 220 -3.24 -0.50 3.02
N ASP A 221 -3.77 -0.27 1.83
CA ASP A 221 -3.64 1.00 1.11
C ASP A 221 -4.38 2.16 1.82
N ASN A 222 -5.38 1.83 2.64
CA ASN A 222 -6.06 2.79 3.50
C ASN A 222 -5.22 3.27 4.69
N VAL A 223 -4.25 2.47 5.15
CA VAL A 223 -3.31 2.83 6.22
C VAL A 223 -2.02 3.39 5.63
N LEU A 224 -1.56 2.79 4.53
CA LEU A 224 -0.29 3.08 3.86
C LEU A 224 -0.56 3.50 2.42
N ASN A 225 -0.90 4.77 2.23
CA ASN A 225 -1.03 5.33 0.89
C ASN A 225 0.37 5.51 0.24
N VAL A 226 0.37 5.79 -1.07
CA VAL A 226 1.60 5.93 -1.87
C VAL A 226 2.51 7.05 -1.34
N GLU A 227 1.90 8.09 -0.77
CA GLU A 227 2.56 9.29 -0.23
C GLU A 227 3.02 9.14 1.22
N ALA A 228 2.75 7.99 1.86
CA ALA A 228 3.07 7.78 3.27
C ALA A 228 4.57 7.98 3.50
N ASN A 229 4.89 8.84 4.47
CA ASN A 229 6.26 9.19 4.80
C ASN A 229 7.02 7.97 5.36
N PRO A 230 8.36 7.99 5.39
CA PRO A 230 9.16 6.87 5.86
C PRO A 230 8.85 6.43 7.29
N ASP A 231 8.57 7.35 8.21
CA ASP A 231 8.33 7.04 9.62
C ASP A 231 7.00 6.28 9.80
N VAL A 232 5.92 6.70 9.12
CA VAL A 232 4.63 5.98 9.11
C VAL A 232 4.78 4.56 8.52
N LYS A 233 5.63 4.40 7.48
CA LYS A 233 5.97 3.09 6.92
C LYS A 233 6.75 2.21 7.89
N LEU A 234 7.57 2.80 8.77
CA LEU A 234 8.29 2.06 9.82
C LEU A 234 7.35 1.65 10.95
N ASP A 235 6.48 2.55 11.42
CA ASP A 235 5.48 2.23 12.46
C ASP A 235 4.54 1.11 12.01
N ASN A 236 4.19 1.10 10.71
CA ASN A 236 3.32 0.10 10.10
C ASN A 236 4.11 -0.96 9.29
N ARG A 237 5.36 -1.23 9.66
CA ARG A 237 6.23 -2.16 8.90
C ARG A 237 5.62 -3.55 8.76
N HIS A 238 4.86 -4.00 9.76
CA HIS A 238 4.12 -5.26 9.77
C HIS A 238 3.06 -5.38 8.64
N LEU A 239 2.58 -4.27 8.10
CA LEU A 239 1.76 -4.22 6.89
C LEU A 239 2.64 -4.08 5.63
N CYS A 240 3.67 -3.22 5.66
CA CYS A 240 4.58 -3.04 4.53
C CYS A 240 5.17 -4.36 4.03
N ILE A 241 5.60 -5.24 4.94
CA ILE A 241 6.22 -6.53 4.60
C ILE A 241 5.28 -7.50 3.86
N ARG A 242 3.98 -7.22 3.83
CA ARG A 242 3.00 -8.02 3.08
C ARG A 242 2.94 -7.64 1.60
N GLY A 243 3.46 -6.47 1.23
CA GLY A 243 3.59 -6.04 -0.16
C GLY A 243 4.64 -6.86 -0.93
N GLU A 244 4.48 -6.94 -2.25
CA GLU A 244 5.34 -7.71 -3.15
C GLU A 244 6.82 -7.31 -3.04
N ASN A 245 7.12 -6.00 -2.97
CA ASN A 245 8.49 -5.52 -2.92
C ASN A 245 9.18 -5.83 -1.59
N CYS A 246 8.54 -5.51 -0.46
CA CYS A 246 9.14 -5.71 0.86
C CYS A 246 9.29 -7.20 1.20
N SER A 247 8.28 -8.03 0.89
CA SER A 247 8.36 -9.48 1.14
C SER A 247 9.50 -10.14 0.35
N ALA A 248 9.71 -9.76 -0.90
CA ALA A 248 10.81 -10.29 -1.69
C ALA A 248 12.19 -9.81 -1.23
N ILE A 249 12.33 -8.57 -0.78
CA ILE A 249 13.60 -8.11 -0.16
C ILE A 249 13.96 -9.01 1.04
N LEU A 250 12.96 -9.43 1.83
CA LEU A 250 13.20 -10.35 2.94
C LEU A 250 13.61 -11.76 2.46
N ARG A 251 13.04 -12.25 1.34
CA ARG A 251 13.46 -13.53 0.72
C ARG A 251 14.89 -13.45 0.18
N ILE A 252 15.20 -12.39 -0.54
CA ILE A 252 16.55 -12.13 -1.07
C ILE A 252 17.54 -12.06 0.09
N ARG A 253 17.21 -11.34 1.17
CA ARG A 253 18.05 -11.31 2.38
C ARG A 253 18.29 -12.72 2.94
N ALA A 254 17.25 -13.55 3.05
CA ALA A 254 17.40 -14.93 3.54
C ALA A 254 18.30 -15.78 2.62
N ALA A 255 18.15 -15.64 1.30
CA ALA A 255 18.98 -16.32 0.31
C ALA A 255 20.45 -15.86 0.37
N VAL A 256 20.70 -14.56 0.49
CA VAL A 256 22.06 -14.00 0.66
C VAL A 256 22.70 -14.52 1.94
N THR A 257 21.97 -14.52 3.08
CA THR A 257 22.50 -15.08 4.33
C THR A 257 22.84 -16.57 4.20
N ARG A 258 22.00 -17.34 3.49
CA ARG A 258 22.29 -18.75 3.20
C ARG A 258 23.54 -18.91 2.33
N ALA A 259 23.65 -18.14 1.25
CA ALA A 259 24.79 -18.16 0.35
C ALA A 259 26.12 -17.80 1.05
N ILE A 260 26.10 -16.83 1.98
CA ILE A 260 27.26 -16.50 2.82
C ILE A 260 27.69 -17.71 3.66
N ARG A 261 26.75 -18.41 4.32
CA ARG A 261 27.08 -19.63 5.06
C ARG A 261 27.64 -20.72 4.14
N GLU A 262 27.04 -20.91 2.97
CA GLU A 262 27.49 -21.91 1.99
C GLU A 262 28.90 -21.59 1.43
N HIS A 263 29.21 -20.32 1.20
CA HIS A 263 30.55 -19.85 0.84
C HIS A 263 31.59 -20.29 1.87
N PHE A 264 31.37 -19.93 3.14
CA PHE A 264 32.28 -20.29 4.24
C PHE A 264 32.36 -21.80 4.46
N HIS A 265 31.22 -22.50 4.43
CA HIS A 265 31.16 -23.96 4.56
C HIS A 265 31.95 -24.68 3.45
N SER A 266 31.83 -24.24 2.20
CA SER A 266 32.59 -24.83 1.08
C SER A 266 34.11 -24.65 1.21
N ARG A 267 34.54 -23.59 1.90
CA ARG A 267 35.94 -23.26 2.22
C ARG A 267 36.40 -23.82 3.57
N LYS A 268 35.57 -24.65 4.22
CA LYS A 268 35.87 -25.34 5.48
C LYS A 268 36.04 -24.42 6.69
N TYR A 269 35.47 -23.21 6.65
CA TYR A 269 35.40 -22.36 7.84
C TYR A 269 34.44 -22.96 8.88
N VAL A 270 34.74 -22.75 10.16
CA VAL A 270 33.87 -23.13 11.28
C VAL A 270 32.99 -21.95 11.71
N GLU A 271 31.67 -22.13 11.78
CA GLU A 271 30.75 -21.11 12.33
C GLU A 271 30.85 -21.09 13.86
N VAL A 272 31.09 -19.91 14.44
CA VAL A 272 31.23 -19.67 15.88
C VAL A 272 30.07 -18.79 16.38
N CYS A 273 29.67 -18.97 17.64
CA CYS A 273 28.64 -18.16 18.31
C CYS A 273 29.25 -17.33 19.45
N PRO A 274 29.90 -16.18 19.16
CA PRO A 274 30.51 -15.33 20.17
C PRO A 274 29.45 -14.64 21.06
N PRO A 275 29.81 -14.25 22.30
CA PRO A 275 28.89 -13.54 23.19
C PRO A 275 28.63 -12.11 22.70
N SER A 276 27.41 -11.62 22.92
CA SER A 276 27.01 -10.24 22.57
C SER A 276 27.07 -9.26 23.75
N LEU A 277 27.15 -9.76 24.98
CA LEU A 277 27.37 -8.99 26.20
C LEU A 277 28.85 -9.03 26.54
N VAL A 278 29.48 -7.85 26.59
CA VAL A 278 30.92 -7.71 26.72
C VAL A 278 31.27 -6.69 27.80
N GLN A 279 32.44 -6.82 28.42
CA GLN A 279 33.03 -5.81 29.29
C GLN A 279 34.14 -5.01 28.59
N THR A 280 34.44 -5.37 27.33
CA THR A 280 35.53 -4.81 26.53
C THR A 280 35.00 -3.99 25.37
N GLN A 281 35.84 -3.10 24.87
CA GLN A 281 35.57 -2.27 23.70
C GLN A 281 36.42 -2.72 22.52
N VAL A 282 35.85 -2.66 21.30
CA VAL A 282 36.57 -3.02 20.06
C VAL A 282 36.79 -1.80 19.17
N GLU A 283 35.74 -1.04 18.85
CA GLU A 283 35.75 0.00 17.78
C GLU A 283 35.77 1.44 18.35
N GLY A 284 36.25 1.60 19.59
CA GLY A 284 36.44 2.90 20.24
C GLY A 284 35.29 3.41 21.12
N GLY A 285 35.68 4.25 22.10
CA GLY A 285 34.96 4.71 23.30
C GLY A 285 33.48 5.07 23.15
N SER A 286 33.19 5.77 22.07
CA SER A 286 32.08 6.71 21.99
C SER A 286 30.76 6.11 21.53
N THR A 287 30.74 4.85 21.09
CA THR A 287 29.58 4.23 20.43
C THR A 287 29.11 2.92 21.07
N LEU A 288 29.40 2.68 22.35
CA LEU A 288 28.88 1.52 23.10
C LEU A 288 27.49 1.80 23.71
N PHE A 289 26.58 0.83 23.61
CA PHE A 289 25.40 0.79 24.45
C PHE A 289 25.75 0.12 25.78
N SER A 290 25.64 0.87 26.88
CA SER A 290 25.84 0.35 28.24
C SER A 290 24.54 -0.23 28.80
N LEU A 291 24.66 -1.33 29.54
CA LEU A 291 23.59 -1.95 30.31
C LEU A 291 24.08 -2.36 31.70
N ASP A 292 23.16 -2.45 32.65
CA ASP A 292 23.41 -3.05 33.96
C ASP A 292 23.27 -4.58 33.85
N PHE A 293 24.33 -5.30 34.19
CA PHE A 293 24.39 -6.74 34.19
C PHE A 293 24.63 -7.25 35.61
N PHE A 294 23.53 -7.36 36.36
CA PHE A 294 23.53 -7.82 37.76
C PHE A 294 24.36 -6.93 38.71
N GLY A 295 24.34 -5.61 38.52
CA GLY A 295 25.10 -4.65 39.31
C GLY A 295 26.48 -4.33 38.74
N GLU A 296 26.91 -5.01 37.67
CA GLU A 296 28.14 -4.71 36.94
C GLU A 296 27.85 -4.04 35.58
N PRO A 297 28.64 -3.05 35.17
CA PRO A 297 28.50 -2.46 33.84
C PRO A 297 28.90 -3.47 32.76
N ALA A 298 28.01 -3.69 31.80
CA ALA A 298 28.28 -4.43 30.57
C ALA A 298 27.87 -3.60 29.35
N TYR A 299 28.29 -4.06 28.18
CA TYR A 299 28.03 -3.38 26.91
C TYR A 299 27.53 -4.37 25.86
N LEU A 300 26.75 -3.85 24.91
CA LEU A 300 26.44 -4.59 23.69
C LEU A 300 27.64 -4.53 22.72
N THR A 301 27.99 -5.67 22.15
CA THR A 301 29.18 -5.79 21.27
C THR A 301 29.08 -4.92 20.01
N GLN A 302 30.20 -4.30 19.63
CA GLN A 302 30.36 -3.58 18.35
C GLN A 302 30.84 -4.50 17.23
N SER A 303 31.57 -5.56 17.60
CA SER A 303 32.27 -6.50 16.72
C SER A 303 32.69 -7.72 17.54
N SER A 304 32.66 -8.90 16.93
CA SER A 304 33.08 -10.15 17.53
C SER A 304 34.54 -10.52 17.20
N GLN A 305 35.26 -9.64 16.49
CA GLN A 305 36.62 -9.89 15.99
C GLN A 305 37.55 -10.45 17.07
N LEU A 306 37.63 -9.79 18.24
CA LEU A 306 38.51 -10.23 19.33
C LEU A 306 38.20 -11.65 19.82
N TYR A 307 36.92 -12.09 19.76
CA TYR A 307 36.57 -13.47 20.10
C TYR A 307 36.98 -14.45 18.99
N LEU A 308 36.80 -14.08 17.72
CA LEU A 308 37.24 -14.91 16.59
C LEU A 308 38.76 -15.10 16.58
N GLU A 309 39.53 -14.05 16.90
CA GLU A 309 41.00 -14.13 17.06
C GLU A 309 41.42 -15.17 18.11
N THR A 310 40.65 -15.38 19.18
CA THR A 310 40.95 -16.46 20.14
C THR A 310 40.68 -17.86 19.56
N CYS A 311 39.70 -17.97 18.65
CA CYS A 311 39.26 -19.23 18.08
C CYS A 311 40.24 -19.80 17.05
N ILE A 312 40.94 -18.95 16.28
CA ILE A 312 41.80 -19.40 15.16
C ILE A 312 42.89 -20.38 15.58
N SER A 313 43.35 -20.29 16.84
CA SER A 313 44.35 -21.21 17.41
C SER A 313 43.86 -22.65 17.59
N SER A 314 42.54 -22.86 17.56
CA SER A 314 41.90 -24.16 17.80
C SER A 314 41.03 -24.64 16.64
N LEU A 315 40.37 -23.71 15.94
CA LEU A 315 39.39 -24.02 14.88
C LEU A 315 39.91 -23.73 13.47
N GLY A 316 41.06 -23.06 13.33
CA GLY A 316 41.54 -22.57 12.04
C GLY A 316 40.69 -21.40 11.53
N ASP A 317 40.39 -21.40 10.23
CA ASP A 317 39.50 -20.42 9.60
C ASP A 317 38.10 -20.47 10.24
N CYS A 318 37.62 -19.34 10.76
CA CYS A 318 36.34 -19.27 11.47
C CYS A 318 35.54 -18.02 11.11
N TYR A 319 34.22 -18.08 11.28
CA TYR A 319 33.32 -16.97 10.98
C TYR A 319 32.12 -16.92 11.93
N CYS A 320 31.43 -15.79 11.99
CA CYS A 320 30.12 -15.67 12.63
C CYS A 320 29.19 -14.74 11.86
N ILE A 321 27.88 -14.96 12.02
CA ILE A 321 26.84 -14.02 11.59
C ILE A 321 26.05 -13.64 12.84
N ALA A 322 26.46 -12.55 13.50
CA ALA A 322 25.91 -12.10 14.78
C ALA A 322 25.34 -10.67 14.66
N GLN A 323 24.62 -10.19 15.68
CA GLN A 323 24.25 -8.77 15.72
C GLN A 323 25.42 -7.96 16.28
N SER A 324 25.62 -6.77 15.74
CA SER A 324 26.50 -5.74 16.29
C SER A 324 25.72 -4.46 16.53
N TYR A 325 26.18 -3.71 17.53
CA TYR A 325 25.47 -2.55 18.05
C TYR A 325 26.38 -1.32 18.05
N ARG A 326 25.89 -0.21 17.49
CA ARG A 326 26.63 1.06 17.43
C ARG A 326 25.75 2.20 17.91
N ALA A 327 26.10 2.80 19.05
CA ALA A 327 25.42 3.94 19.64
C ALA A 327 25.80 5.28 18.97
N GLU A 328 25.86 5.29 17.64
CA GLU A 328 26.13 6.50 16.86
C GLU A 328 24.91 7.43 16.87
N LYS A 329 25.12 8.70 17.23
CA LYS A 329 24.06 9.74 17.22
C LYS A 329 23.85 10.35 15.82
N SER A 330 23.92 9.53 14.77
CA SER A 330 23.82 9.98 13.38
C SER A 330 22.80 9.13 12.60
N ARG A 331 21.74 9.77 12.09
CA ARG A 331 20.76 9.13 11.20
C ARG A 331 21.20 9.35 9.75
N THR A 332 21.69 8.29 9.11
CA THR A 332 22.08 8.32 7.70
C THR A 332 21.42 7.18 6.92
N ARG A 333 21.62 7.15 5.60
CA ARG A 333 21.10 6.08 4.73
C ARG A 333 21.85 4.74 4.85
N ARG A 334 22.97 4.68 5.58
CA ARG A 334 23.86 3.51 5.65
C ARG A 334 24.16 3.02 7.07
N HIS A 335 23.74 3.76 8.10
CA HIS A 335 24.03 3.43 9.50
C HIS A 335 22.75 2.96 10.21
N LEU A 336 22.88 1.84 10.93
CA LEU A 336 21.85 1.28 11.82
C LEU A 336 22.47 1.13 13.21
N ALA A 337 21.65 1.32 14.26
CA ALA A 337 22.10 1.11 15.64
C ALA A 337 22.27 -0.38 15.99
N GLU A 338 21.54 -1.25 15.29
CA GLU A 338 21.65 -2.71 15.34
C GLU A 338 21.66 -3.23 13.91
N TYR A 339 22.63 -4.09 13.58
CA TYR A 339 22.76 -4.70 12.27
C TYR A 339 23.37 -6.10 12.37
N SER A 340 23.06 -6.93 11.37
CA SER A 340 23.66 -8.27 11.26
C SER A 340 25.04 -8.12 10.63
N HIS A 341 26.06 -8.46 11.42
CA HIS A 341 27.46 -8.34 11.10
C HIS A 341 28.01 -9.72 10.71
N VAL A 342 28.61 -9.81 9.54
CA VAL A 342 29.30 -11.01 9.05
C VAL A 342 30.78 -10.77 9.26
N GLU A 343 31.40 -11.58 10.11
CA GLU A 343 32.79 -11.43 10.52
C GLU A 343 33.50 -12.77 10.32
N ALA A 344 34.75 -12.75 9.89
CA ALA A 344 35.57 -13.94 9.68
C ALA A 344 37.03 -13.65 10.02
N GLU A 345 37.72 -14.65 10.56
CA GLU A 345 39.11 -14.54 10.99
C GLU A 345 39.90 -15.76 10.48
N CYS A 346 41.13 -15.51 9.99
CA CYS A 346 41.95 -16.51 9.30
C CYS A 346 43.39 -16.48 9.86
N PRO A 347 43.94 -17.60 10.36
CA PRO A 347 45.33 -17.64 10.81
C PRO A 347 46.31 -17.77 9.63
N PHE A 348 47.55 -17.30 9.84
CA PHE A 348 48.70 -17.49 8.92
C PHE A 348 48.51 -16.94 7.50
N ILE A 349 47.82 -15.80 7.35
CA ILE A 349 47.65 -15.12 6.06
C ILE A 349 48.45 -13.84 5.95
N THR A 350 48.68 -13.42 4.72
CA THR A 350 49.19 -12.10 4.33
C THR A 350 48.04 -11.13 4.05
N PHE A 351 48.36 -9.84 3.93
CA PHE A 351 47.36 -8.83 3.57
C PHE A 351 46.77 -9.03 2.16
N GLU A 352 47.58 -9.51 1.20
CA GLU A 352 47.11 -9.82 -0.14
C GLU A 352 46.11 -10.99 -0.13
N GLU A 353 46.38 -12.03 0.66
CA GLU A 353 45.45 -13.14 0.85
C GLU A 353 44.15 -12.70 1.53
N LEU A 354 44.20 -11.76 2.48
CA LEU A 354 43.00 -11.15 3.08
C LEU A 354 42.15 -10.45 2.01
N MET A 355 42.76 -9.61 1.17
CA MET A 355 42.07 -8.91 0.09
C MET A 355 41.42 -9.89 -0.90
N ASN A 356 42.14 -10.95 -1.29
CA ASN A 356 41.63 -11.99 -2.17
C ASN A 356 40.44 -12.74 -1.55
N LYS A 357 40.49 -13.07 -0.25
CA LYS A 357 39.38 -13.70 0.47
C LYS A 357 38.14 -12.80 0.52
N ILE A 358 38.30 -11.47 0.67
CA ILE A 358 37.18 -10.52 0.64
C ILE A 358 36.54 -10.46 -0.76
N GLU A 359 37.35 -10.37 -1.81
CA GLU A 359 36.86 -10.36 -3.20
C GLU A 359 36.12 -11.66 -3.55
N ASP A 360 36.70 -12.79 -3.14
CA ASP A 360 36.14 -14.12 -3.33
C ASP A 360 34.81 -14.31 -2.57
N LEU A 361 34.70 -13.81 -1.33
CA LEU A 361 33.44 -13.78 -0.57
C LEU A 361 32.34 -13.05 -1.32
N VAL A 362 32.62 -11.84 -1.81
CA VAL A 362 31.62 -11.05 -2.52
C VAL A 362 31.22 -11.75 -3.84
N SER A 363 32.20 -12.21 -4.62
CA SER A 363 31.96 -12.77 -5.95
C SER A 363 31.19 -14.10 -5.88
N ASP A 364 31.65 -15.05 -5.07
CA ASP A 364 31.03 -16.37 -4.92
C ASP A 364 29.62 -16.28 -4.31
N VAL A 365 29.39 -15.38 -3.35
CA VAL A 365 28.05 -15.16 -2.79
C VAL A 365 27.08 -14.60 -3.84
N VAL A 366 27.53 -13.64 -4.66
CA VAL A 366 26.71 -13.11 -5.76
C VAL A 366 26.38 -14.22 -6.75
N GLU A 367 27.37 -15.00 -7.19
CA GLU A 367 27.17 -16.12 -8.10
C GLU A 367 26.18 -17.15 -7.56
N ARG A 368 26.33 -17.56 -6.28
CA ARG A 368 25.40 -18.49 -5.62
C ARG A 368 23.97 -17.95 -5.59
N VAL A 369 23.80 -16.68 -5.24
CA VAL A 369 22.48 -16.04 -5.20
C VAL A 369 21.83 -15.99 -6.58
N PHE A 370 22.59 -15.71 -7.64
CA PHE A 370 22.07 -15.69 -9.01
C PHE A 370 21.89 -17.09 -9.63
N SER A 371 22.53 -18.12 -9.08
CA SER A 371 22.35 -19.51 -9.51
C SER A 371 20.98 -20.09 -9.11
N ASP A 372 20.31 -19.50 -8.12
CA ASP A 372 18.92 -19.79 -7.76
C ASP A 372 17.96 -19.04 -8.71
N PRO A 373 17.21 -19.73 -9.58
CA PRO A 373 16.35 -19.07 -10.55
C PRO A 373 15.24 -18.21 -9.92
N GLU A 374 14.67 -18.64 -8.79
CA GLU A 374 13.58 -17.93 -8.12
C GLU A 374 14.12 -16.62 -7.53
N ILE A 375 15.28 -16.68 -6.87
CA ILE A 375 15.89 -15.50 -6.25
C ILE A 375 16.44 -14.54 -7.32
N SER A 376 17.07 -15.07 -8.36
CA SER A 376 17.55 -14.29 -9.51
C SER A 376 16.40 -13.51 -10.16
N GLU A 377 15.25 -14.16 -10.41
CA GLU A 377 14.07 -13.49 -10.94
C GLU A 377 13.59 -12.36 -10.00
N LEU A 378 13.54 -12.60 -8.69
CA LEU A 378 13.17 -11.56 -7.72
C LEU A 378 14.13 -10.36 -7.75
N ILE A 379 15.42 -10.58 -7.93
CA ILE A 379 16.41 -9.49 -8.04
C ILE A 379 16.21 -8.72 -9.36
N LEU A 380 16.11 -9.41 -10.49
CA LEU A 380 16.03 -8.82 -11.82
C LEU A 380 14.76 -7.98 -12.01
N GLN A 381 13.58 -8.48 -11.59
CA GLN A 381 12.32 -7.72 -11.66
C GLN A 381 12.42 -6.36 -10.95
N ARG A 382 13.13 -6.32 -9.81
CA ARG A 382 13.31 -5.09 -9.02
C ARG A 382 14.35 -4.17 -9.62
N TRP A 383 15.41 -4.74 -10.20
CA TRP A 383 16.40 -3.98 -10.95
C TRP A 383 15.75 -3.24 -12.13
N GLU A 384 14.92 -3.93 -12.92
CA GLU A 384 14.18 -3.31 -14.02
C GLU A 384 13.23 -2.21 -13.54
N THR A 385 12.48 -2.47 -12.47
CA THR A 385 11.58 -1.48 -11.86
C THR A 385 12.34 -0.22 -11.41
N SER A 386 13.55 -0.38 -10.89
CA SER A 386 14.38 0.75 -10.45
C SER A 386 14.83 1.67 -11.59
N LYS A 387 14.95 1.13 -12.82
CA LYS A 387 15.31 1.91 -14.02
C LYS A 387 14.16 2.76 -14.55
N VAL A 388 12.92 2.38 -14.28
CA VAL A 388 11.71 3.12 -14.71
C VAL A 388 11.40 4.29 -13.76
N CYS A 389 11.94 4.26 -12.54
CA CYS A 389 11.80 5.31 -11.52
C CYS A 389 12.93 6.35 -11.52
N GLN A 390 13.93 6.21 -12.41
CA GLN A 390 14.96 7.21 -12.70
C GLN A 390 14.64 7.88 -14.02
#